data_AF-A0A5N8A0H7-F1
#
_entry.id   AF-A0A5N8A0H7-F1
#
_cell.length_a   1.000
_cell.length_b   1.000
_cell.length_c   1.000
_cell.angle_alpha   90.00
_cell.angle_beta   90.00
_cell.angle_gamma   90.00
#
_symmetry.space_group_name_H-M   'P 1'
#
loop_
_entity.id
_entity.type
_entity.pdbx_description
1 polymer ?
#
loop_
_entity_poly.entity_id
_entity_poly.type
_entity_poly.pdbx_seq_one_letter_code
_entity_poly.pdbx_strand_id
1 'polypeptide(L)'
;MTLCKNCHTQNSPIATRCAACASPLDHISGKDPEAYRRAAFWVDARMLSGIGAAAGFGLSWALLKFIMAGLGIYLDPRQRFLLSTVLVAVGVFCGLRLAGRPPARDASASRRRASAAAADWKNPWERDR
;
A
#
# COMPACT_ATOMS: atom_id res chain seq x y z
N MET A 1 -6.20 -8.55 -27.38
CA MET A 1 -7.51 -9.22 -27.57
C MET A 1 -7.43 -10.56 -26.87
N THR A 2 -8.54 -11.00 -26.27
CA THR A 2 -8.49 -12.13 -25.33
C THR A 2 -9.62 -13.08 -25.61
N LEU A 3 -9.25 -14.35 -25.80
CA LEU A 3 -10.18 -15.40 -26.13
C LEU A 3 -10.74 -16.02 -24.85
N CYS A 4 -12.07 -16.07 -24.72
CA CYS A 4 -12.69 -16.82 -23.64
C CYS A 4 -12.49 -18.32 -23.88
N LYS A 5 -12.00 -19.06 -22.87
CA LYS A 5 -11.81 -20.53 -22.97
C LYS A 5 -13.12 -21.30 -23.03
N ASN A 6 -14.23 -20.71 -22.58
CA ASN A 6 -15.51 -21.39 -22.48
C ASN A 6 -16.33 -21.29 -23.79
N CYS A 7 -16.36 -20.11 -24.40
CA CYS A 7 -17.19 -19.84 -25.59
C CYS A 7 -16.39 -19.33 -26.80
N HIS A 8 -15.06 -19.30 -26.71
CA HIS A 8 -14.14 -18.85 -27.78
C HIS A 8 -14.43 -17.47 -28.37
N THR A 9 -15.22 -16.64 -27.70
CA THR A 9 -15.52 -15.28 -28.15
C THR A 9 -14.32 -14.37 -27.86
N GLN A 10 -14.01 -13.48 -28.80
CA GLN A 10 -13.01 -12.44 -28.59
C GLN A 10 -13.58 -11.35 -27.70
N ASN A 11 -12.84 -10.98 -26.67
CA ASN A 11 -13.21 -9.91 -25.75
C ASN A 11 -12.12 -8.82 -25.71
N SER A 12 -12.53 -7.66 -25.21
CA SER A 12 -11.63 -6.54 -24.93
C SER A 12 -10.48 -6.96 -24.00
N PRO A 13 -9.25 -6.47 -24.20
CA PRO A 13 -8.08 -6.82 -23.37
C PRO A 13 -8.17 -6.34 -21.91
N ILE A 14 -9.17 -5.51 -21.56
CA ILE A 14 -9.43 -5.05 -20.20
C ILE A 14 -10.67 -5.71 -19.56
N ALA A 15 -11.37 -6.59 -20.29
CA ALA A 15 -12.57 -7.25 -19.78
C ALA A 15 -12.22 -8.33 -18.75
N THR A 16 -12.82 -8.26 -17.56
CA THR A 16 -12.65 -9.27 -16.49
C THR A 16 -13.55 -10.49 -16.69
N ARG A 17 -14.62 -10.35 -17.47
CA ARG A 17 -15.60 -11.39 -17.80
C ARG A 17 -15.98 -11.38 -19.27
N CYS A 18 -16.41 -12.52 -19.77
CA CYS A 18 -16.77 -12.63 -21.18
C CYS A 18 -18.11 -11.94 -21.42
N ALA A 19 -18.18 -11.12 -22.47
CA ALA A 19 -19.42 -10.46 -22.87
C ALA A 19 -20.52 -11.44 -23.32
N ALA A 20 -20.15 -12.61 -23.81
CA ALA A 20 -21.09 -13.61 -24.32
C ALA A 20 -21.59 -14.59 -23.24
N CYS A 21 -20.71 -15.09 -22.38
CA CYS A 21 -21.05 -16.16 -21.43
C CYS A 21 -20.82 -15.82 -19.96
N ALA A 22 -20.42 -14.57 -19.65
CA ALA A 22 -20.08 -14.08 -18.31
C ALA A 22 -18.99 -14.87 -17.57
N SER A 23 -18.37 -15.87 -18.20
CA SER A 23 -17.27 -16.65 -17.64
C SER A 23 -16.08 -15.73 -17.33
N PRO A 24 -15.38 -15.93 -16.20
CA PRO A 24 -14.19 -15.14 -15.88
C PRO A 24 -13.14 -15.34 -16.98
N LEU A 25 -12.59 -14.23 -17.49
CA LEU A 25 -11.42 -14.31 -18.36
C LEU A 25 -10.18 -14.42 -17.47
N ASP A 26 -9.27 -15.32 -17.84
CA ASP A 26 -8.02 -15.62 -17.13
C ASP A 26 -6.99 -14.48 -17.17
N HIS A 27 -7.42 -13.22 -17.26
CA HIS A 27 -6.56 -12.06 -17.39
C HIS A 27 -5.76 -11.73 -16.14
N ILE A 28 -6.16 -12.23 -14.98
CA ILE A 28 -5.53 -11.88 -13.70
C ILE A 28 -4.71 -13.05 -13.13
N SER A 29 -4.91 -14.28 -13.61
CA SER A 29 -4.29 -15.47 -13.02
C SER A 29 -2.96 -15.89 -13.66
N GLY A 30 -2.50 -15.20 -14.71
CA GLY A 30 -1.36 -15.64 -15.53
C GLY A 30 -0.20 -14.65 -15.71
N LYS A 31 -0.28 -13.41 -15.18
CA LYS A 31 0.89 -12.52 -15.15
C LYS A 31 1.61 -12.74 -13.83
N ASP A 32 2.72 -13.46 -13.89
CA ASP A 32 3.72 -13.70 -12.85
C ASP A 32 3.32 -13.20 -11.44
N PRO A 33 2.87 -14.08 -10.52
CA PRO A 33 2.52 -13.67 -9.16
C PRO A 33 3.69 -12.93 -8.47
N GLU A 34 4.93 -13.23 -8.87
CA GLU A 34 6.14 -12.52 -8.48
C GLU A 34 6.18 -11.05 -8.94
N ALA A 35 5.76 -10.76 -10.17
CA ALA A 35 5.71 -9.39 -10.70
C ALA A 35 4.65 -8.55 -9.96
N TYR A 36 3.48 -9.14 -9.69
CA TYR A 36 2.44 -8.48 -8.89
C TYR A 36 2.91 -8.23 -7.45
N ARG A 37 3.57 -9.22 -6.84
CA ARG A 37 4.09 -9.10 -5.46
C ARG A 37 5.17 -8.02 -5.35
N ARG A 38 6.06 -7.91 -6.34
CA ARG A 38 7.05 -6.83 -6.44
C ARG A 38 6.39 -5.46 -6.59
N ALA A 39 5.40 -5.33 -7.47
CA ALA A 39 4.68 -4.08 -7.65
C ALA A 39 3.97 -3.63 -6.36
N ALA A 40 3.30 -4.56 -5.68
CA ALA A 40 2.65 -4.29 -4.39
C ALA A 40 3.65 -3.86 -3.31
N PHE A 41 4.83 -4.51 -3.25
CA PHE A 41 5.89 -4.15 -2.31
C PHE A 41 6.37 -2.70 -2.51
N TRP A 42 6.55 -2.25 -3.76
CA TRP A 42 7.00 -0.88 -4.04
C TRP A 42 5.96 0.18 -3.68
N VAL A 43 4.68 -0.15 -3.75
CA VAL A 43 3.60 0.75 -3.30
C VAL A 43 3.59 0.83 -1.77
N ASP A 44 3.60 -0.32 -1.09
CA ASP A 44 3.62 -0.40 0.37
C ASP A 44 4.88 0.28 0.94
N ALA A 45 6.05 0.08 0.32
CA ALA A 45 7.31 0.71 0.72
C ALA A 45 7.28 2.23 0.61
N ARG A 46 6.69 2.80 -0.46
CA ARG A 46 6.55 4.26 -0.60
C ARG A 46 5.62 4.84 0.46
N MET A 47 4.46 4.20 0.69
CA MET A 47 3.52 4.65 1.70
C MET A 47 4.11 4.58 3.12
N LEU A 48 4.68 3.43 3.49
CA LEU A 48 5.23 3.22 4.83
C LEU A 48 6.48 4.08 5.09
N SER A 49 7.33 4.28 4.07
CA SER A 49 8.45 5.22 4.16
C SER A 49 7.96 6.65 4.40
N GLY A 50 6.89 7.08 3.72
CA GLY A 50 6.29 8.41 3.91
C GLY A 50 5.71 8.59 5.32
N ILE A 51 4.95 7.61 5.80
CA ILE A 51 4.41 7.60 7.17
C ILE A 51 5.55 7.64 8.19
N GLY A 52 6.60 6.84 7.98
CA GLY A 52 7.79 6.82 8.82
C GLY A 52 8.50 8.18 8.87
N ALA A 53 8.64 8.86 7.73
CA ALA A 53 9.22 10.20 7.67
C ALA A 53 8.38 11.22 8.47
N ALA A 54 7.06 11.21 8.29
CA ALA A 54 6.15 12.11 8.99
C ALA A 54 6.17 11.88 10.52
N ALA A 55 6.16 10.61 10.94
CA ALA A 55 6.26 10.22 12.34
C ALA A 55 7.62 10.63 12.94
N GLY A 56 8.72 10.42 12.23
CA GLY A 56 10.07 10.83 12.66
C GLY A 56 10.21 12.35 12.79
N PHE A 57 9.60 13.11 11.87
CA PHE A 57 9.57 14.58 11.94
C PHE A 57 8.74 15.06 13.14
N GLY A 58 7.55 14.49 13.34
CA GLY A 58 6.71 14.82 14.50
C GLY A 58 7.39 14.49 15.83
N LEU A 59 8.05 13.34 15.92
CA LEU A 59 8.80 12.93 17.11
C LEU A 59 9.99 13.86 17.38
N SER A 60 10.73 14.24 16.33
CA SER A 60 11.82 15.22 16.42
C SER A 60 11.33 16.56 16.97
N TRP A 61 10.22 17.07 16.42
CA TRP A 61 9.63 18.33 16.88
C TRP A 61 9.22 18.26 18.35
N ALA A 62 8.56 17.17 18.76
CA ALA A 62 8.14 16.95 20.14
C ALA A 62 9.34 16.87 21.09
N LEU A 63 10.40 16.12 20.72
CA LEU A 63 11.63 16.02 21.52
C LEU A 63 12.30 17.39 21.68
N LEU A 64 12.44 18.15 20.60
CA LEU A 64 13.05 19.47 20.64
C LEU A 64 12.26 20.41 21.55
N LYS A 65 10.93 20.38 21.48
CA LYS A 65 10.07 21.17 22.37
C LYS A 65 10.21 20.73 23.83
N PHE A 66 10.25 19.43 24.09
CA PHE A 66 10.39 18.88 25.43
C PHE A 66 11.77 19.19 26.05
N ILE A 67 12.86 19.03 25.29
CA ILE A 67 14.23 19.30 25.76
C ILE A 67 14.41 20.81 26.04
N MET A 68 13.92 21.65 25.13
CA MET A 68 14.06 23.10 25.26
C MET A 68 13.19 23.69 26.39
N ALA A 69 11.94 23.22 26.52
CA ALA A 69 11.01 23.74 27.50
C ALA A 69 11.15 23.09 28.88
N GLY A 70 11.46 21.79 28.92
CA GLY A 70 11.49 21.00 30.15
C GLY A 70 12.86 20.91 30.80
N LEU A 71 13.95 20.80 30.03
CA LEU A 71 15.31 20.71 30.57
C LEU A 71 16.09 22.02 30.50
N GLY A 72 15.60 23.03 29.76
CA GLY A 72 16.29 24.31 29.60
C GLY A 72 17.63 24.22 28.86
N ILE A 73 17.96 23.07 28.28
CA ILE A 73 19.20 22.85 27.53
C ILE A 73 19.01 23.47 26.15
N TYR A 74 19.70 24.59 25.90
CA TYR A 74 19.74 25.22 24.59
C TYR A 74 20.71 24.46 23.68
N LEU A 75 20.17 23.59 22.83
CA LEU A 75 20.96 23.01 21.74
C LEU A 75 21.26 24.07 20.68
N ASP A 76 22.48 24.03 20.17
CA ASP A 76 22.94 24.85 19.05
C ASP A 76 22.08 24.55 17.79
N PRO A 77 21.75 25.55 16.94
CA PRO A 77 20.99 25.33 15.70
C PRO A 77 21.46 24.16 14.84
N ARG A 78 22.78 23.92 14.78
CA ARG A 78 23.34 22.77 14.03
C ARG A 78 22.95 21.43 14.64
N GLN A 79 22.96 21.33 15.96
CA GLN A 79 22.59 20.10 16.67
C GLN A 79 21.10 19.80 16.53
N ARG A 80 20.25 20.84 16.54
CA ARG A 80 18.81 20.69 16.30
C ARG A 80 18.53 20.15 14.89
N PHE A 81 19.24 20.68 13.91
CA PHE A 81 19.12 20.22 12.53
C PHE A 81 19.53 18.75 12.41
N LEU A 82 20.70 18.38 12.94
CA LEU A 82 21.22 17.00 12.91
C LEU A 82 20.26 16.03 13.61
N LEU A 83 19.78 16.36 14.81
CA LEU A 83 18.87 15.50 15.56
C LEU A 83 17.56 15.25 14.79
N SER A 84 17.04 16.30 14.14
CA SER A 84 15.86 16.17 13.28
C SER A 84 16.10 15.32 12.05
N THR A 85 17.24 15.52 11.37
CA THR A 85 17.55 14.72 10.17
C THR A 85 17.72 13.24 10.51
N VAL A 86 18.39 12.93 11.64
CA VAL A 86 18.60 11.56 12.10
C VAL A 86 17.26 10.89 12.44
N LEU A 87 16.37 11.56 13.17
CA LEU A 87 15.06 11.00 13.53
C LEU A 87 14.18 10.74 12.31
N VAL A 88 14.18 11.64 11.33
CA VAL A 88 13.47 11.44 10.06
C VAL A 88 14.08 10.26 9.28
N ALA A 89 15.41 10.19 9.18
CA ALA A 89 16.10 9.10 8.49
C ALA A 89 15.80 7.73 9.13
N VAL A 90 15.78 7.66 10.47
CA VAL A 90 15.40 6.45 11.22
C VAL A 90 13.93 6.09 10.95
N GLY A 91 13.03 7.08 10.95
CA GLY A 91 11.62 6.88 10.61
C GLY A 91 11.42 6.29 9.20
N VAL A 92 12.10 6.86 8.21
CA VAL A 92 12.13 6.36 6.82
C VAL A 92 12.62 4.92 6.76
N PHE A 93 13.76 4.63 7.39
CA PHE A 93 14.35 3.29 7.39
C PHE A 93 13.45 2.25 8.07
N CYS A 94 12.82 2.62 9.18
CA CYS A 94 11.87 1.78 9.89
C CYS A 94 10.63 1.48 9.04
N GLY A 95 10.07 2.49 8.35
CA GLY A 95 8.97 2.32 7.40
C GLY A 95 9.32 1.36 6.26
N LEU A 96 10.52 1.50 5.69
CA LEU A 96 11.00 0.60 4.63
C LEU A 96 11.15 -0.85 5.12
N ARG A 97 11.66 -1.04 6.34
CA ARG A 97 11.81 -2.38 6.96
C ARG A 97 10.47 -3.04 7.25
N LEU A 98 9.46 -2.26 7.65
CA LEU A 98 8.10 -2.76 7.88
C LEU A 98 7.43 -3.19 6.57
N ALA A 99 7.68 -2.49 5.47
CA ALA A 99 7.17 -2.88 4.15
C ALA A 99 7.73 -4.24 3.68
N GLY A 100 8.93 -4.61 4.13
CA GLY A 100 9.58 -5.90 3.84
C GLY A 100 9.12 -7.06 4.72
N ARG A 101 8.38 -6.81 5.80
CA ARG A 101 7.87 -7.90 6.63
C ARG A 101 6.71 -8.60 5.92
N PRO A 102 6.67 -9.95 5.91
CA PRO A 102 5.50 -10.66 5.43
C PRO A 102 4.31 -10.23 6.30
N PRO A 103 3.14 -9.93 5.68
CA PRO A 103 1.96 -9.54 6.44
C PRO A 103 1.63 -10.64 7.44
N ALA A 104 1.37 -10.26 8.69
CA ALA A 104 0.86 -11.18 9.69
C ALA A 104 -0.38 -11.92 9.15
N ARG A 105 -0.55 -13.18 9.53
CA ARG A 105 -1.60 -14.09 9.03
C ARG A 105 -3.01 -13.45 9.06
N ASP A 106 -3.24 -12.54 10.00
CA ASP A 106 -4.49 -11.82 10.20
C ASP A 106 -4.73 -10.70 9.17
N ALA A 107 -3.67 -10.04 8.69
CA ALA A 107 -3.77 -9.02 7.65
C ALA A 107 -4.15 -9.62 6.29
N SER A 108 -3.77 -10.87 6.03
CA SER A 108 -4.26 -11.61 4.86
C SER A 108 -5.73 -12.00 4.98
N ALA A 109 -6.24 -12.24 6.19
CA ALA A 109 -7.66 -12.55 6.41
C ALA A 109 -8.54 -11.30 6.23
N SER A 110 -8.12 -10.15 6.75
CA SER A 110 -8.84 -8.88 6.57
C SER A 110 -8.83 -8.43 5.11
N ARG A 111 -7.70 -8.57 4.41
CA ARG A 111 -7.58 -8.24 2.97
C ARG A 111 -8.47 -9.15 2.11
N ARG A 112 -8.59 -10.44 2.45
CA ARG A 112 -9.54 -11.37 1.79
C ARG A 112 -10.99 -10.97 2.02
N ARG A 113 -11.37 -10.56 3.23
CA ARG A 113 -12.73 -10.07 3.52
C ARG A 113 -13.03 -8.77 2.77
N ALA A 114 -12.09 -7.83 2.73
CA ALA A 114 -12.23 -6.59 1.98
C ALA A 114 -12.35 -6.83 0.47
N SER A 115 -11.57 -7.76 -0.10
CA SER A 115 -11.72 -8.15 -1.50
C SER A 115 -13.01 -8.90 -1.79
N ALA A 116 -13.51 -9.71 -0.84
CA ALA A 116 -14.81 -10.38 -0.97
C ALA A 116 -15.95 -9.36 -0.95
N ALA A 117 -15.89 -8.37 -0.06
CA ALA A 117 -16.86 -7.27 0.00
C ALA A 117 -16.81 -6.39 -1.27
N ALA A 118 -15.63 -6.15 -1.84
CA ALA A 118 -15.47 -5.43 -3.10
C ALA A 118 -15.95 -6.24 -4.32
N ALA A 119 -15.85 -7.57 -4.28
CA ALA A 119 -16.39 -8.44 -5.32
C ALA A 119 -17.93 -8.52 -5.30
N ASP A 120 -18.53 -8.28 -4.13
CA ASP A 120 -19.99 -8.21 -3.93
C ASP A 120 -20.55 -6.80 -4.19
N TRP A 121 -19.70 -5.84 -4.56
CA TRP A 121 -20.13 -4.51 -4.96
C TRP A 121 -20.83 -4.57 -6.33
N LYS A 122 -22.15 -4.74 -6.30
CA LYS A 122 -23.01 -4.59 -7.48
C LYS A 122 -23.09 -3.11 -7.86
N ASN A 123 -22.75 -2.79 -9.11
CA ASN A 123 -22.87 -1.42 -9.62
C ASN A 123 -24.33 -0.96 -9.53
N PRO A 124 -24.63 0.19 -8.91
CA PRO A 124 -26.00 0.63 -8.70
C PRO A 124 -26.77 0.94 -10.00
N TRP A 125 -26.04 1.18 -11.10
CA TRP A 125 -26.57 1.49 -12.42
C TRP A 125 -27.05 0.25 -13.22
N GLU A 126 -26.85 -0.95 -12.68
CA GLU A 126 -27.13 -2.23 -13.34
C GLU A 126 -28.49 -2.83 -12.90
N ARG A 127 -29.30 -2.06 -12.14
CA ARG A 127 -30.57 -2.49 -11.55
C ARG A 127 -31.78 -2.30 -12.48
N ASP A 128 -31.66 -1.53 -13.55
CA ASP A 128 -32.81 -1.04 -14.34
C ASP A 128 -32.85 -1.53 -15.81
N ARG A 129 -32.45 -2.79 -16.08
CA ARG A 129 -32.74 -3.45 -17.37
C ARG A 129 -33.40 -4.80 -17.18
#